data_AF-F2WK88-F1
#
_entry.id   AF-F2WK88-F1
#
_cell.length_a   1.000
_cell.length_b   1.000
_cell.length_c   1.000
_cell.angle_alpha   90.00
_cell.angle_beta   90.00
_cell.angle_gamma   90.00
#
_symmetry.space_group_name_H-M   'P 1'
#
loop_
_entity.id
_entity.type
_entity.pdbx_description
1 polymer ?
#
loop_
_entity_poly.entity_id
_entity_poly.type
_entity_poly.pdbx_seq_one_letter_code
_entity_poly.pdbx_strand_id
1 'polypeptide(L)' 'KKVTTHTFRHTHITLLVEMNVSLKAIMKRVGHVDEKTTIRIYTHVTEKMDRELTQKLENIPS' A
#
# COMPACT_ATOMS: atom_id res chain seq x y z
N LYS A 1 16.16 -14.13 -1.29
CA LYS A 1 15.43 -13.23 -0.36
C LYS A 1 14.95 -14.07 0.84
N LYS A 2 15.37 -13.77 2.08
CA LYS A 2 14.81 -14.45 3.26
C LYS A 2 13.37 -13.97 3.47
N VAL A 3 12.43 -14.89 3.49
CA VAL A 3 11.04 -14.61 3.89
C VAL A 3 11.03 -14.48 5.41
N THR A 4 10.55 -13.34 5.90
CA THR A 4 10.43 -13.07 7.34
C THR A 4 8.99 -12.69 7.67
N THR A 5 8.63 -12.71 8.96
CA THR A 5 7.35 -12.19 9.44
C THR A 5 7.12 -10.73 9.02
N HIS A 6 8.17 -9.93 8.96
CA HIS A 6 8.12 -8.56 8.44
C HIS A 6 7.79 -8.51 6.94
N THR A 7 8.29 -9.45 6.14
CA THR A 7 7.95 -9.56 4.71
C THR A 7 6.46 -9.88 4.54
N PHE A 8 5.90 -10.80 5.32
CA PHE A 8 4.46 -11.10 5.30
C PHE A 8 3.61 -9.91 5.72
N ARG A 9 4.01 -9.20 6.79
CA ARG A 9 3.33 -7.96 7.22
C ARG A 9 3.32 -6.93 6.10
N HIS A 10 4.45 -6.77 5.41
CA HIS A 10 4.56 -5.84 4.30
C HIS A 10 3.62 -6.21 3.14
N THR A 11 3.64 -7.48 2.69
CA THR A 11 2.74 -7.95 1.64
C THR A 11 1.28 -7.81 2.03
N HIS A 12 0.93 -8.09 3.29
CA HIS A 12 -0.43 -7.93 3.79
C HIS A 12 -0.90 -6.47 3.76
N ILE A 13 -0.05 -5.52 4.18
CA ILE A 13 -0.36 -4.09 4.13
C ILE A 13 -0.52 -3.65 2.67
N THR A 14 0.40 -4.01 1.78
CA THR A 14 0.33 -3.68 0.36
C THR A 14 -1.00 -4.13 -0.26
N LEU A 15 -1.42 -5.36 0.00
CA LEU A 15 -2.69 -5.89 -0.51
C LEU A 15 -3.90 -5.07 -0.02
N LEU A 16 -3.92 -4.69 1.26
CA LEU A 16 -5.02 -3.88 1.80
C LEU A 16 -5.07 -2.48 1.17
N VAL A 17 -3.92 -1.88 0.85
CA VAL A 17 -3.87 -0.59 0.16
C VAL A 17 -4.36 -0.71 -1.27
N GLU A 18 -3.95 -1.75 -2.00
CA GLU A 18 -4.44 -2.02 -3.37
C GLU A 18 -5.94 -2.30 -3.41
N MET A 19 -6.51 -2.84 -2.32
CA MET A 19 -7.96 -2.98 -2.13
C MET A 19 -8.66 -1.69 -1.69
N ASN A 20 -7.97 -0.55 -1.73
CA ASN A 20 -8.49 0.77 -1.38
C ASN A 20 -9.01 0.87 0.07
N VAL A 21 -8.44 0.08 1.00
CA VAL A 21 -8.78 0.13 2.42
C VAL A 21 -8.14 1.35 3.06
N SER A 22 -8.91 2.08 3.88
CA SER A 22 -8.39 3.28 4.57
C SER A 22 -7.20 2.97 5.49
N LEU A 23 -6.22 3.87 5.52
CA LEU A 23 -5.03 3.77 6.38
C LEU A 23 -5.39 3.50 7.85
N LYS A 24 -6.43 4.18 8.37
CA LYS A 24 -6.89 3.99 9.75
C LYS A 24 -7.37 2.55 10.03
N ALA A 25 -8.08 1.94 9.08
CA ALA A 25 -8.52 0.55 9.19
C ALA A 25 -7.35 -0.42 9.11
N ILE A 26 -6.38 -0.16 8.22
CA ILE A 26 -5.15 -0.95 8.10
C ILE A 26 -4.37 -0.91 9.41
N MET A 27 -4.12 0.28 9.96
CA MET A 27 -3.42 0.45 11.25
C MET A 27 -4.12 -0.27 12.39
N LYS A 28 -5.45 -0.21 12.48
CA LYS A 28 -6.23 -0.96 13.47
C LYS A 28 -6.07 -2.48 13.29
N ARG A 29 -5.96 -2.97 12.05
CA ARG A 29 -5.80 -4.39 11.71
C ARG A 29 -4.40 -4.93 12.01
N VAL A 30 -3.36 -4.18 11.68
CA VAL A 30 -1.95 -4.62 11.87
C VAL A 30 -1.36 -4.21 13.23
N GLY A 31 -2.07 -3.36 13.96
CA GLY A 31 -1.66 -2.82 15.26
C GLY A 31 -0.67 -1.64 15.13
N HIS A 32 -0.67 -0.79 16.15
CA HIS A 32 0.11 0.45 16.21
C HIS A 32 1.62 0.25 16.44
N VAL A 33 2.07 -0.97 16.70
CA VAL A 33 3.48 -1.29 16.99
C VAL A 33 4.42 -0.88 15.84
N ASP A 34 3.90 -0.86 14.61
CA ASP A 34 4.71 -0.57 13.41
C ASP A 34 4.00 0.43 12.49
N GLU A 35 3.54 1.53 13.08
CA GLU A 35 2.89 2.63 12.38
C GLU A 35 3.78 3.21 11.28
N LYS A 36 5.06 3.45 11.58
CA LYS A 36 6.02 4.04 10.61
C LYS A 36 6.15 3.20 9.35
N THR A 37 6.27 1.88 9.48
CA THR A 37 6.34 0.99 8.31
C THR A 37 5.01 0.96 7.56
N THR A 38 3.89 0.96 8.28
CA THR A 38 2.54 0.98 7.68
C THR A 38 2.33 2.24 6.85
N ILE A 39 2.66 3.42 7.40
CA ILE A 39 2.60 4.71 6.68
C ILE A 39 3.50 4.67 5.46
N ARG A 40 4.77 4.24 5.60
CA ARG A 40 5.71 4.19 4.49
C ARG A 40 5.21 3.32 3.34
N ILE A 41 4.67 2.13 3.65
CA ILE A 41 4.11 1.23 2.62
C ILE A 41 2.89 1.88 1.98
N TYR A 42 1.98 2.44 2.80
CA TYR A 42 0.78 3.11 2.31
C TYR A 42 1.12 4.23 1.33
N THR A 43 2.02 5.15 1.71
CA THR A 43 2.46 6.25 0.85
C THR A 43 3.04 5.72 -0.46
N HIS A 44 3.97 4.75 -0.38
CA HIS A 44 4.63 4.23 -1.57
C HIS A 44 3.66 3.55 -2.56
N VAL A 45 2.73 2.75 -2.05
CA VAL A 45 1.74 2.06 -2.90
C VAL A 45 0.75 3.06 -3.49
N THR A 46 0.32 4.06 -2.71
CA THR A 46 -0.59 5.11 -3.19
C THR A 46 0.05 5.95 -4.29
N GLU A 47 1.31 6.37 -4.13
CA GLU A 47 2.07 7.09 -5.17
C GLU A 47 2.20 6.24 -6.45
N LYS A 48 2.39 4.93 -6.31
CA LYS A 48 2.44 4.02 -7.46
C LYS A 48 1.10 3.96 -8.18
N MET A 49 0.00 3.82 -7.43
CA MET A 49 -1.37 3.80 -7.99
C MET A 49 -1.71 5.11 -8.72
N ASP A 50 -1.27 6.25 -8.18
CA ASP A 50 -1.48 7.57 -8.79
C ASP A 50 -0.71 7.73 -10.12
N ARG A 51 0.53 7.24 -10.17
CA ARG A 51 1.31 7.20 -11.41
C ARG A 51 0.68 6.27 -12.46
N GLU A 52 0.22 5.10 -12.03
CA GLU A 52 -0.48 4.16 -12.92
C GLU A 52 -1.79 4.75 -13.45
N LEU A 53 -2.52 5.50 -12.62
CA LEU A 53 -3.73 6.22 -13.03
C LEU A 53 -3.39 7.29 -14.08
N THR A 54 -2.39 8.14 -13.81
CA THR A 54 -1.94 9.18 -14.74
C THR A 54 -1.55 8.58 -16.09
N GLN A 55 -0.74 7.51 -16.08
CA GLN A 55 -0.35 6.82 -17.30
C GLN A 55 -1.56 6.22 -18.04
N LYS A 56 -2.54 5.67 -17.32
CA LYS A 56 -3.76 5.15 -17.95
C LYS A 56 -4.57 6.26 -18.61
N LEU A 57 -4.70 7.41 -17.95
CA LEU A 57 -5.41 8.58 -18.47
C LEU A 57 -4.74 9.14 -19.74
N GLU A 58 -3.41 9.23 -19.76
CA GLU A 58 -2.65 9.65 -20.95
C GLU A 58 -2.84 8.71 -22.16
N ASN A 59 -3.13 7.43 -21.89
CA ASN A 59 -3.37 6.42 -22.92
C ASN A 59 -4.85 6.27 -23.31
N ILE A 60 -5.76 7.10 -22.78
CA ILE A 60 -7.15 7.14 -23.27
C ILE A 60 -7.17 7.93 -24.58
N PRO A 61 -7.42 7.30 -25.74
CA PRO A 61 -7.56 8.03 -26.99
C PRO A 61 -8.79 8.95 -26.91
N SER A 62 -8.59 10.18 -27.39
CA SER A 62 -9.61 11.24 -27.51
C SER A 62 -10.76 10.86 -28.43
#